data_AF-A0A6M5Y9B2-F1
#
_entry.id   AF-A0A6M5Y9B2-F1
#
_cell.length_a   1.000
_cell.length_b   1.000
_cell.length_c   1.000
_cell.angle_alpha   90.00
_cell.angle_beta   90.00
_cell.angle_gamma   90.00
#
_symmetry.space_group_name_H-M   'P 1'
#
loop_
_entity.id
_entity.type
_entity.pdbx_description
1 polymer ?
#
loop_
_entity_poly.entity_id
_entity_poly.type
_entity_poly.pdbx_seq_one_letter_code
_entity_poly.pdbx_strand_id
1 'polypeptide(L)'
;MQNTLSIGNIASSLFGIVFLAIGVVNTFWGNDPGFGIFIVLLSFVYFPPANAILKRVTGFSIPLTVKVILGLFILWAALGVGELFDKIELMKMSF
;
A
#
# COMPACT_ATOMS: atom_id res chain seq x y z
N MET A 1 20.42 -16.22 4.63
CA MET A 1 19.90 -15.49 3.46
C MET A 1 20.65 -14.17 3.38
N GLN A 2 21.43 -13.94 2.32
CA GLN A 2 22.17 -12.69 2.18
C GLN A 2 21.16 -11.57 1.87
N ASN A 3 20.85 -10.73 2.86
CA ASN A 3 20.04 -9.53 2.66
C ASN A 3 20.88 -8.50 1.90
N THR A 4 20.96 -8.63 0.59
CA THR A 4 21.47 -7.54 -0.25
C THR A 4 20.39 -6.46 -0.25
N LEU A 5 20.66 -5.36 0.47
CA LEU A 5 19.85 -4.15 0.46
C LEU A 5 19.89 -3.54 -0.96
N SER A 6 19.02 -4.03 -1.83
CA SER A 6 18.81 -3.43 -3.14
C SER A 6 18.02 -2.13 -2.98
N ILE A 7 18.49 -1.05 -3.61
CA ILE A 7 17.82 0.24 -3.65
C ILE A 7 16.35 0.10 -4.09
N GLY A 8 16.07 -0.82 -5.02
CA GLY A 8 14.71 -1.12 -5.45
C GLY A 8 13.82 -1.72 -4.36
N ASN A 9 14.39 -2.54 -3.47
CA ASN A 9 13.64 -3.12 -2.34
C ASN A 9 13.33 -2.07 -1.27
N ILE A 10 14.26 -1.13 -1.05
CA ILE A 10 14.07 -0.01 -0.13
C ILE A 10 12.96 0.91 -0.67
N ALA A 11 13.05 1.31 -1.95
CA ALA A 11 12.03 2.14 -2.59
C ALA A 11 10.65 1.46 -2.56
N SER A 12 10.58 0.18 -2.92
CA SER A 12 9.34 -0.60 -2.84
C SER A 12 8.78 -0.60 -1.42
N SER A 13 9.61 -0.86 -0.40
CA SER A 13 9.16 -0.85 1.00
C SER A 13 8.64 0.52 1.45
N LEU A 14 9.28 1.61 1.00
CA LEU A 14 8.83 2.97 1.29
C LEU A 14 7.43 3.24 0.70
N PHE A 15 7.20 2.88 -0.56
CA PHE A 15 5.87 2.96 -1.18
C PHE A 15 4.85 2.09 -0.42
N GLY A 16 5.24 0.88 -0.01
CA GLY A 16 4.40 0.01 0.81
C GLY A 16 3.97 0.66 2.12
N ILE A 17 4.89 1.32 2.83
CA ILE A 17 4.58 2.05 4.07
C ILE A 17 3.61 3.20 3.82
N VAL A 18 3.84 3.99 2.76
CA VAL A 18 2.94 5.09 2.39
C VAL A 18 1.53 4.58 2.09
N PHE A 19 1.42 3.52 1.27
CA PHE A 19 0.11 2.95 0.93
C PHE A 19 -0.56 2.28 2.12
N LEU A 20 0.20 1.65 3.01
CA LEU A 20 -0.30 1.11 4.27
C LEU A 20 -0.91 2.23 5.13
N ALA A 21 -0.19 3.36 5.29
CA ALA A 21 -0.68 4.51 6.03
C ALA A 21 -1.98 5.08 5.42
N ILE A 22 -2.03 5.21 4.10
CA ILE A 22 -3.25 5.62 3.38
C ILE A 22 -4.41 4.68 3.67
N GLY A 23 -4.18 3.36 3.60
CA GLY A 23 -5.18 2.35 3.89
C GLY A 23 -5.67 2.41 5.34
N VAL A 24 -4.77 2.59 6.30
CA VAL A 24 -5.11 2.75 7.73
C VAL A 24 -5.98 3.98 7.93
N VAL A 25 -5.59 5.14 7.41
CA VAL A 25 -6.40 6.36 7.49
C VAL A 25 -7.78 6.13 6.87
N ASN A 26 -7.86 5.49 5.70
CA ASN A 26 -9.13 5.17 5.04
C ASN A 26 -9.98 4.14 5.78
N THR A 27 -9.39 3.29 6.62
CA THR A 27 -10.11 2.26 7.38
C THR A 27 -10.77 2.86 8.62
N PHE A 28 -10.07 3.76 9.31
CA PHE A 28 -10.48 4.27 10.62
C PHE A 28 -11.16 5.64 10.56
N TRP A 29 -10.92 6.44 9.52
CA TRP A 29 -11.54 7.76 9.33
C TRP A 29 -12.29 7.81 8.01
N GLY A 30 -13.56 8.22 8.06
CA GLY A 30 -14.46 8.27 6.92
C GLY A 30 -15.60 7.25 7.00
N ASN A 31 -16.26 7.03 5.86
CA ASN A 31 -17.50 6.26 5.76
C ASN A 31 -17.34 4.84 5.19
N ASP A 32 -16.20 4.51 4.56
CA ASP A 32 -15.99 3.21 3.91
C ASP A 32 -14.71 2.49 4.40
N PRO A 33 -14.82 1.72 5.50
CA PRO A 33 -13.70 0.94 6.02
C PRO A 33 -13.25 -0.17 5.06
N GLY A 34 -14.15 -0.68 4.22
CA GLY A 34 -13.87 -1.75 3.25
C GLY A 34 -12.82 -1.32 2.23
N PHE A 35 -12.94 -0.11 1.70
CA PHE A 35 -11.96 0.51 0.82
C PHE A 35 -10.59 0.67 1.50
N GLY A 36 -10.57 1.08 2.77
CA GLY A 36 -9.34 1.17 3.56
C GLY A 36 -8.63 -0.18 3.70
N ILE A 37 -9.37 -1.23 4.10
CA ILE A 37 -8.86 -2.59 4.23
C ILE A 37 -8.33 -3.10 2.89
N PHE A 38 -9.03 -2.81 1.80
CA PHE A 38 -8.58 -3.16 0.46
C PHE A 38 -7.23 -2.52 0.12
N ILE A 39 -7.03 -1.23 0.39
CA ILE A 39 -5.74 -0.56 0.20
C ILE A 39 -4.66 -1.15 1.11
N VAL A 40 -4.97 -1.46 2.38
CA VAL A 40 -4.05 -2.13 3.31
C VAL A 40 -3.58 -3.45 2.71
N LEU A 41 -4.50 -4.28 2.20
CA LEU A 41 -4.14 -5.55 1.56
C LEU A 41 -3.26 -5.35 0.32
N LEU A 42 -3.57 -4.37 -0.54
CA LEU A 42 -2.76 -4.05 -1.71
C LEU A 42 -1.36 -3.53 -1.35
N SER A 43 -1.21 -2.81 -0.24
CA SER A 43 0.10 -2.32 0.22
C SER A 43 1.11 -3.46 0.45
N PHE A 44 0.63 -4.67 0.80
CA PHE A 44 1.50 -5.81 1.03
C PHE A 44 2.29 -6.24 -0.20
N VAL A 45 1.77 -5.98 -1.41
CA VAL A 45 2.45 -6.23 -2.69
C VAL A 45 3.84 -5.56 -2.77
N TYR A 46 4.03 -4.47 -2.03
CA TYR A 46 5.25 -3.69 -2.05
C TYR A 46 6.32 -4.16 -1.07
N PHE A 47 5.96 -4.99 -0.08
CA PHE A 47 6.92 -5.50 0.87
C PHE A 47 7.72 -6.68 0.28
N PRO A 48 9.07 -6.68 0.36
CA PRO A 48 9.91 -7.81 -0.02
C PRO A 48 9.50 -9.17 0.58
N PRO A 49 9.15 -9.28 1.90
CA PRO A 49 8.74 -10.57 2.46
C PRO A 49 7.46 -11.12 1.83
N ALA A 50 6.47 -10.27 1.54
CA ALA A 50 5.23 -10.69 0.89
C ALA A 50 5.49 -11.22 -0.53
N ASN A 51 6.37 -10.56 -1.28
CA ASN A 51 6.80 -11.04 -2.59
C ASN A 51 7.53 -12.39 -2.52
N ALA A 52 8.37 -12.61 -1.50
CA ALA A 52 9.07 -13.86 -1.30
C ALA A 52 8.08 -15.01 -0.99
N ILE A 53 7.08 -14.75 -0.15
CA ILE A 53 6.02 -15.71 0.17
C ILE A 53 5.19 -16.02 -1.08
N LEU A 54 4.76 -15.00 -1.82
CA LEU A 54 3.97 -15.18 -3.04
C LEU A 54 4.71 -16.03 -4.07
N LYS A 55 6.01 -15.76 -4.28
CA LYS A 55 6.85 -16.54 -5.18
C LYS A 55 6.98 -17.99 -4.72
N ARG A 56 7.05 -18.24 -3.41
CA ARG A 56 7.12 -19.59 -2.85
C ARG A 56 5.81 -20.36 -3.02
N VAL A 57 4.68 -19.70 -2.86
CA VAL A 57 3.34 -20.33 -2.90
C VAL A 57 2.85 -20.53 -4.34
N THR A 58 3.06 -19.53 -5.20
CA THR A 58 2.48 -19.50 -6.56
C THR A 58 3.50 -19.74 -7.67
N GLY A 59 4.80 -19.64 -7.38
CA GLY A 59 5.87 -19.65 -8.38
C GLY A 59 6.05 -18.30 -9.11
N PHE A 60 5.12 -17.35 -8.96
CA PHE A 60 5.15 -16.08 -9.69
C PHE A 60 5.83 -14.96 -8.91
N SER A 61 6.58 -14.12 -9.63
CA SER A 61 7.14 -12.87 -9.11
C SER A 61 6.38 -11.70 -9.72
N ILE A 62 5.99 -10.73 -8.91
CA ILE A 62 5.24 -9.56 -9.38
C ILE A 62 6.20 -8.66 -10.17
N PRO A 63 5.95 -8.44 -11.47
CA PRO A 63 6.82 -7.59 -12.29
C PRO A 63 6.71 -6.13 -11.86
N LEU A 64 7.79 -5.36 -12.07
CA LEU A 64 7.85 -3.95 -11.69
C LEU A 64 6.71 -3.13 -12.30
N THR A 65 6.36 -3.38 -13.56
CA THR A 65 5.26 -2.69 -14.26
C THR A 65 3.93 -2.81 -13.53
N VAL A 66 3.61 -4.01 -13.01
CA VAL A 66 2.37 -4.23 -12.25
C VAL A 66 2.40 -3.44 -10.94
N LYS A 67 3.55 -3.38 -10.25
CA LYS A 67 3.70 -2.57 -9.04
C LYS A 67 3.54 -1.08 -9.32
N VAL A 68 4.04 -0.59 -10.45
CA VAL A 68 3.89 0.83 -10.82
C VAL A 68 2.43 1.16 -11.12
N ILE A 69 1.76 0.35 -11.94
CA ILE A 69 0.33 0.52 -12.25
C ILE A 69 -0.51 0.46 -10.99
N LEU A 70 -0.25 -0.51 -10.11
CA LEU A 70 -0.96 -0.63 -8.84
C LEU A 70 -0.74 0.59 -7.94
N GLY A 71 0.44 1.19 -7.97
CA GLY A 71 0.78 2.33 -7.11
C GLY A 71 0.05 3.59 -7.59
N LEU A 72 0.03 3.80 -8.90
CA LEU A 72 -0.76 4.85 -9.52
C LEU A 72 -2.26 4.67 -9.23
N PHE A 73 -2.75 3.43 -9.29
CA PHE A 73 -4.14 3.12 -8.95
C PHE A 73 -4.46 3.46 -7.48
N ILE A 74 -3.62 3.05 -6.52
CA ILE A 74 -3.82 3.36 -5.09
C ILE A 74 -3.82 4.87 -4.86
N LEU A 75 -2.86 5.60 -5.44
CA LEU A 75 -2.77 7.05 -5.30
C LEU A 75 -3.99 7.75 -5.88
N TRP A 76 -4.37 7.40 -7.11
CA TRP A 76 -5.55 7.96 -7.76
C TRP A 76 -6.83 7.64 -6.98
N ALA A 77 -7.00 6.39 -6.56
CA ALA A 77 -8.18 5.97 -5.81
C ALA A 77 -8.26 6.67 -4.45
N ALA A 78 -7.16 6.76 -3.70
CA ALA A 78 -7.15 7.39 -2.39
C ALA A 78 -7.32 8.92 -2.45
N LEU A 79 -6.66 9.58 -3.40
CA LEU A 79 -6.73 11.04 -3.54
C LEU A 79 -8.02 11.51 -4.19
N GLY A 80 -8.55 10.76 -5.16
CA GLY A 80 -9.73 11.15 -5.92
C GLY A 80 -11.05 10.66 -5.29
N VAL A 81 -11.14 9.35 -5.02
CA VAL A 81 -12.39 8.72 -4.57
C VAL A 81 -12.42 8.51 -3.05
N GLY A 82 -11.25 8.25 -2.47
CA GLY A 82 -11.10 7.95 -1.05
C GLY A 82 -11.08 9.17 -0.14
N GLU A 83 -11.22 10.39 -0.68
CA GLU A 83 -11.27 11.65 0.08
C GLU A 83 -10.15 11.74 1.13
N LEU A 84 -8.94 11.30 0.76
CA LEU A 84 -7.84 11.11 1.72
C LEU A 84 -7.54 12.35 2.55
N PHE A 85 -7.59 13.55 1.95
CA PHE A 85 -7.32 14.80 2.67
C PHE A 85 -8.36 15.09 3.75
N ASP A 86 -9.65 14.90 3.45
CA ASP A 86 -10.73 15.09 4.41
C ASP A 86 -10.63 14.08 5.55
N LYS A 87 -10.25 12.83 5.23
CA LYS A 87 -10.02 11.79 6.25
C LYS A 87 -8.82 12.10 7.15
N ILE A 88 -7.76 12.70 6.59
CA ILE A 88 -6.63 13.18 7.39
C ILE A 88 -7.06 14.34 8.29
N GLU A 89 -7.93 15.22 7.83
CA GLU A 89 -8.48 16.30 8.66
C GLU A 89 -9.32 15.74 9.82
N LEU A 90 -10.20 14.78 9.54
CA LEU A 90 -10.96 14.06 10.57
C LEU A 90 -10.04 13.37 11.59
N MET A 91 -8.94 12.78 11.12
CA MET A 91 -7.93 12.19 12.00
C MET A 91 -7.31 13.22 12.94
N LYS A 92 -6.93 14.39 12.41
CA LYS A 92 -6.36 15.47 13.22
C LYS A 92 -7.34 16.05 14.23
N MET A 93 -8.64 16.09 13.92
CA MET A 93 -9.66 16.54 14.87
C MET A 93 -9.93 15.53 15.99
N SER A 94 -9.51 14.28 15.82
CA SER A 94 -9.75 13.20 16.78
C SER A 94 -8.70 13.12 17.92
N PHE A 95 -7.63 13.94 17.85
CA PHE A 95 -6.51 13.97 18.82
C PHE A 95 -6.13 15.41 19.17
#